data_AF-A0A6P0XEL4-F1
#
_entry.id   AF-A0A6P0XEL4-F1
#
_cell.length_a   1.000
_cell.length_b   1.000
_cell.length_c   1.000
_cell.angle_alpha   90.00
_cell.angle_beta   90.00
_cell.angle_gamma   90.00
#
_symmetry.space_group_name_H-M   'P 1'
#
loop_
_entity.id
_entity.type
_entity.pdbx_description
1 polymer ?
#
loop_
_entity_poly.entity_id
_entity_poly.type
_entity_poly.pdbx_seq_one_letter_code
_entity_poly.pdbx_strand_id
1 'polypeptide(L)'
;MAAITNIELNIQPDMMQNNIVMVAVIISGLIGMIFIVTCYYLTIRLLTRFFILDLPLAVEENMTATKSLGQSWELTTGYIGRIFVILLAAILVALPIGMVLYIISEIFENILILKTPFFNILFNSLFDILGAGIILVLPFNMTIILPFSIIVMILKNVLGTPNYLLAPLIKDYAIISLSNILLLPFWQTIKAIIYYDIRTRREGMDIQ
;
A
#
# COMPACT_ATOMS: atom_id res chain seq x y z
N MET A 1 55.53 18.04 52.40
CA MET A 1 55.48 18.49 51.00
C MET A 1 55.32 17.27 50.08
N ALA A 2 54.22 16.51 50.20
CA ALA A 2 53.97 15.32 49.38
C ALA A 2 52.50 14.82 49.44
N ALA A 3 51.51 15.72 49.53
CA ALA A 3 50.11 15.30 49.69
C ALA A 3 49.09 16.18 48.94
N ILE A 4 49.49 16.82 47.83
CA ILE A 4 48.57 17.67 47.03
C ILE A 4 48.70 17.37 45.51
N THR A 5 48.96 16.13 45.11
CA THR A 5 49.17 15.83 43.68
C THR A 5 48.27 14.76 43.06
N ASN A 6 47.23 14.26 43.72
CA ASN A 6 46.35 13.25 43.09
C ASN A 6 44.86 13.43 43.47
N ILE A 7 44.26 14.58 43.13
CA ILE A 7 42.81 14.66 42.92
C ILE A 7 42.61 14.61 41.41
N GLU A 8 42.79 13.43 40.83
CA GLU A 8 42.27 13.19 39.48
C GLU A 8 40.75 13.22 39.59
N LEU A 9 40.16 14.24 38.96
CA LEU A 9 38.72 14.37 38.74
C LEU A 9 38.25 13.13 37.96
N ASN A 10 37.79 12.11 38.69
CA ASN A 10 37.03 11.00 38.13
C ASN A 10 35.63 11.53 37.73
N ILE A 11 35.58 12.31 36.64
CA ILE A 11 34.34 12.66 35.97
C ILE A 11 33.79 11.35 35.41
N GLN A 12 32.81 10.79 36.11
CA GLN A 12 32.05 9.60 35.76
C GLN A 12 31.67 9.63 34.25
N PRO A 13 32.38 8.87 33.38
CA PRO A 13 32.18 8.93 31.93
C PRO A 13 30.90 8.19 31.49
N ASP A 14 30.29 7.41 32.38
CA ASP A 14 29.06 6.65 32.19
C ASP A 14 27.83 7.56 31.95
N MET A 15 27.68 8.64 32.71
CA MET A 15 26.56 9.56 32.60
C MET A 15 26.59 10.38 31.30
N MET A 16 27.78 10.78 30.85
CA MET A 16 27.94 11.54 29.60
C MET A 16 27.76 10.64 28.37
N GLN A 17 28.30 9.41 28.40
CA GLN A 17 28.13 8.42 27.34
C GLN A 17 26.64 8.06 27.12
N ASN A 18 25.87 7.87 28.21
CA ASN A 18 24.44 7.54 28.13
C ASN A 18 23.60 8.67 27.53
N ASN A 19 23.92 9.93 27.82
CA ASN A 19 23.23 11.08 27.22
C ASN A 19 23.53 11.22 25.73
N ILE A 20 24.78 10.99 25.30
CA ILE A 20 25.16 11.00 23.88
C ILE A 20 24.44 9.90 23.11
N VAL A 21 24.36 8.69 23.67
CA VAL A 21 23.66 7.56 23.05
C VAL A 21 22.16 7.86 22.92
N MET A 22 21.52 8.41 23.96
CA MET A 22 20.11 8.79 23.92
C MET A 22 19.81 9.87 22.86
N VAL A 23 20.67 10.88 22.74
CA VAL A 23 20.54 11.91 21.70
C VAL A 23 20.71 11.31 20.30
N ALA A 24 21.66 10.40 20.09
CA ALA A 24 21.84 9.72 18.81
C ALA A 24 20.63 8.85 18.41
N VAL A 25 20.00 8.19 19.38
CA VAL A 25 18.76 7.41 19.15
C VAL A 25 17.61 8.33 18.74
N ILE A 26 17.42 9.47 19.40
CA ILE A 26 16.37 10.43 19.05
C ILE A 26 16.60 11.01 17.64
N ILE A 27 17.84 11.41 17.31
CA ILE A 27 18.18 11.96 16.00
C ILE A 27 17.97 10.91 14.89
N SER A 28 18.41 9.67 15.10
CA SER A 28 18.19 8.59 14.13
C SER A 28 16.71 8.28 13.93
N GLY A 29 15.91 8.31 15.00
CA GLY A 29 14.46 8.19 14.92
C GLY A 29 13.81 9.32 14.10
N LEU A 30 14.20 10.57 14.31
CA LEU A 30 13.69 11.71 13.55
C LEU A 30 14.08 11.65 12.07
N ILE A 31 15.32 11.29 11.76
CA ILE A 31 15.78 11.08 10.37
C ILE A 31 14.97 9.96 9.71
N GLY A 32 14.74 8.86 10.43
CA GLY A 32 13.90 7.75 9.96
C GLY A 32 12.47 8.20 9.65
N MET A 33 11.88 9.03 10.49
CA MET A 33 10.52 9.57 10.27
C MET A 33 10.46 10.46 9.02
N ILE A 34 11.43 11.35 8.85
CA ILE A 34 11.54 12.21 7.65
C ILE A 34 11.69 11.36 6.38
N PHE A 35 12.52 10.32 6.45
CA PHE A 35 12.71 9.39 5.34
C PHE A 35 11.41 8.68 4.97
N ILE A 36 10.66 8.17 5.96
CA ILE A 36 9.37 7.51 5.74
C ILE A 36 8.36 8.44 5.07
N VAL A 37 8.22 9.67 5.57
CA VAL A 37 7.29 10.67 5.00
C VAL A 37 7.69 11.01 3.56
N THR A 38 9.00 11.15 3.29
CA THR A 38 9.52 11.42 1.95
C THR A 38 9.25 10.27 0.99
N CYS A 39 9.53 9.03 1.41
CA CYS A 39 9.24 7.83 0.63
C CYS A 39 7.73 7.72 0.34
N TYR A 40 6.88 7.94 1.34
CA TYR A 40 5.43 7.88 1.17
C TYR A 40 4.93 8.92 0.16
N TYR A 41 5.43 10.15 0.23
CA TYR A 41 5.13 11.19 -0.75
C TYR A 41 5.56 10.81 -2.17
N LEU A 42 6.76 10.23 -2.32
CA LEU A 42 7.25 9.73 -3.61
C LEU A 42 6.37 8.60 -4.15
N THR A 43 5.94 7.67 -3.30
CA THR A 43 5.05 6.58 -3.68
C THR A 43 3.72 7.11 -4.19
N ILE A 44 3.07 8.06 -3.49
CA ILE A 44 1.83 8.69 -3.96
C ILE A 44 2.05 9.38 -5.31
N ARG A 45 3.15 10.12 -5.45
CA ARG A 45 3.47 10.83 -6.69
C ARG A 45 3.70 9.88 -7.86
N LEU A 46 4.38 8.76 -7.64
CA LEU A 46 4.59 7.74 -8.66
C LEU A 46 3.27 7.02 -9.00
N LEU A 47 2.47 6.69 -7.98
CA LEU A 47 1.21 5.98 -8.11
C LEU A 47 0.23 6.75 -8.99
N THR A 48 0.03 8.04 -8.74
CA THR A 48 -0.88 8.89 -9.53
C THR A 48 -0.47 8.98 -11.01
N ARG A 49 0.83 8.92 -11.31
CA ARG A 49 1.38 8.98 -12.68
C ARG A 49 1.20 7.67 -13.43
N PHE A 50 1.57 6.56 -12.82
CA PHE A 50 1.39 5.24 -13.45
C PHE A 50 -0.08 4.86 -13.58
N PHE A 51 -0.97 5.39 -12.72
CA PHE A 51 -2.40 5.08 -12.75
C PHE A 51 -3.10 5.52 -14.05
N ILE A 52 -2.62 6.60 -14.69
CA ILE A 52 -3.22 7.18 -15.91
C ILE A 52 -2.56 6.65 -17.20
N LEU A 53 -1.38 6.03 -17.12
CA LEU A 53 -0.56 5.63 -18.26
C LEU A 53 -1.28 4.74 -19.29
N ASP A 54 -2.18 3.88 -18.82
CA ASP A 54 -2.88 2.92 -19.67
C ASP A 54 -3.91 3.61 -20.60
N LEU A 55 -4.42 4.80 -20.21
CA LEU A 55 -5.52 5.47 -20.91
C LEU A 55 -5.09 6.12 -22.23
N PRO A 56 -4.02 6.93 -22.30
CA PRO A 56 -3.54 7.45 -23.59
C PRO A 56 -3.20 6.34 -24.59
N LEU A 57 -2.63 5.23 -24.10
CA LEU A 57 -2.28 4.09 -24.95
C LEU A 57 -3.51 3.38 -25.54
N ALA A 58 -4.61 3.34 -24.79
CA ALA A 58 -5.86 2.71 -25.22
C ALA A 58 -6.77 3.64 -26.04
N VAL A 59 -6.71 4.95 -25.81
CA VAL A 59 -7.65 5.93 -26.37
C VAL A 59 -7.09 6.66 -27.58
N GLU A 60 -5.78 6.90 -27.64
CA GLU A 60 -5.18 7.74 -28.69
C GLU A 60 -4.59 6.90 -29.83
N GLU A 61 -4.95 7.25 -31.07
CA GLU A 61 -4.40 6.60 -32.26
C GLU A 61 -2.90 6.92 -32.41
N ASN A 62 -2.11 5.95 -32.89
CA ASN A 62 -0.66 6.08 -33.10
C ASN A 62 0.18 6.36 -31.83
N MET A 63 -0.32 6.00 -30.65
CA MET A 63 0.39 6.16 -29.38
C MET A 63 1.40 5.02 -29.14
N THR A 64 2.64 5.38 -28.82
CA THR A 64 3.70 4.43 -28.41
C THR A 64 3.88 4.46 -26.89
N ALA A 65 4.27 3.35 -26.25
CA ALA A 65 4.44 3.25 -24.80
C ALA A 65 5.33 4.33 -24.16
N THR A 66 6.38 4.79 -24.85
CA THR A 66 7.24 5.87 -24.36
C THR A 66 6.56 7.24 -24.44
N LYS A 67 5.74 7.46 -25.48
CA LYS A 67 4.96 8.69 -25.63
C LYS A 67 3.82 8.75 -24.62
N SER A 68 3.12 7.64 -24.35
CA SER A 68 2.06 7.61 -23.33
C SER A 68 2.62 7.85 -21.92
N LEU A 69 3.83 7.36 -21.61
CA LEU A 69 4.52 7.67 -20.37
C LEU A 69 4.79 9.17 -20.24
N GLY A 70 5.38 9.79 -21.28
CA GLY A 70 5.65 11.23 -21.29
C GLY A 70 4.37 12.07 -21.11
N GLN A 71 3.31 11.69 -21.83
CA GLN A 71 2.03 12.38 -21.77
C GLN A 71 1.32 12.22 -20.42
N SER A 72 1.31 11.02 -19.83
CA SER A 72 0.77 10.80 -18.48
C SER A 72 1.53 11.63 -17.42
N TRP A 73 2.83 11.79 -17.59
CA TRP A 73 3.65 12.62 -16.72
C TRP A 73 3.28 14.10 -16.86
N GLU A 74 3.03 14.55 -18.08
CA GLU A 74 2.61 15.91 -18.37
C GLU A 74 1.21 16.20 -17.81
N LEU A 75 0.23 15.34 -18.11
CA LEU A 75 -1.15 15.48 -17.66
C LEU A 75 -1.26 15.58 -16.13
N THR A 76 -0.45 14.81 -15.41
CA THR A 76 -0.49 14.79 -13.93
C THR A 76 0.25 15.95 -13.27
N THR A 77 1.06 16.72 -14.01
CA THR A 77 1.76 17.89 -13.44
C THR A 77 0.76 19.00 -13.09
N GLY A 78 0.76 19.42 -11.82
CA GLY A 78 -0.13 20.47 -11.31
C GLY A 78 -1.47 19.98 -10.75
N TYR A 79 -1.88 18.73 -11.02
CA TYR A 79 -3.19 18.19 -10.60
C TYR A 79 -3.12 17.05 -9.56
N ILE A 80 -1.94 16.77 -9.00
CA ILE A 80 -1.69 15.65 -8.06
C ILE A 80 -2.70 15.65 -6.89
N GLY A 81 -2.94 16.80 -6.27
CA GLY A 81 -3.84 16.90 -5.11
C GLY A 81 -5.28 16.52 -5.45
N ARG A 82 -5.76 16.88 -6.65
CA ARG A 82 -7.12 16.54 -7.09
C ARG A 82 -7.25 15.05 -7.40
N ILE A 83 -6.28 14.50 -8.13
CA ILE A 83 -6.21 13.05 -8.40
C ILE A 83 -6.22 12.28 -7.09
N PHE A 84 -5.42 12.73 -6.11
CA PHE A 84 -5.35 12.11 -4.80
C PHE A 84 -6.70 12.11 -4.08
N VAL A 85 -7.43 13.24 -4.06
CA VAL A 85 -8.76 13.32 -3.42
C VAL A 85 -9.77 12.43 -4.14
N ILE A 86 -9.78 12.38 -5.47
CA ILE A 86 -10.68 11.50 -6.23
C ILE A 86 -10.35 10.03 -5.93
N LEU A 87 -9.08 9.66 -5.92
CA LEU A 87 -8.64 8.31 -5.54
C LEU A 87 -9.00 7.97 -4.10
N LEU A 88 -8.84 8.91 -3.17
CA LEU A 88 -9.21 8.74 -1.77
C LEU A 88 -10.72 8.52 -1.62
N ALA A 89 -11.53 9.31 -2.33
CA ALA A 89 -12.98 9.12 -2.37
C ALA A 89 -13.35 7.76 -2.99
N ALA A 90 -12.67 7.34 -4.07
CA ALA A 90 -12.89 6.04 -4.68
C ALA A 90 -12.55 4.88 -3.72
N ILE A 91 -11.43 4.95 -3.00
CA ILE A 91 -11.07 3.98 -1.96
C ILE A 91 -12.16 3.95 -0.87
N LEU A 92 -12.63 5.12 -0.42
CA LEU A 92 -13.65 5.20 0.61
C LEU A 92 -14.96 4.53 0.20
N VAL A 93 -15.36 4.66 -1.08
CA VAL A 93 -16.54 3.98 -1.63
C VAL A 93 -16.31 2.47 -1.83
N ALA A 94 -15.09 2.07 -2.21
CA ALA A 94 -14.76 0.66 -2.40
C ALA A 94 -14.57 -0.10 -1.07
N LEU A 95 -14.22 0.58 0.03
CA LEU A 95 -14.07 -0.01 1.37
C LEU A 95 -15.29 -0.84 1.83
N PRO A 96 -16.52 -0.31 1.87
CA PRO A 96 -17.68 -1.11 2.29
C PRO A 96 -17.90 -2.34 1.40
N ILE A 97 -17.64 -2.21 0.10
CA ILE A 97 -17.77 -3.33 -0.85
C ILE A 97 -16.71 -4.39 -0.56
N GLY A 98 -15.46 -3.98 -0.36
CA GLY A 98 -14.36 -4.88 0.01
C GLY A 98 -14.62 -5.61 1.33
N MET A 99 -15.15 -4.90 2.34
CA MET A 99 -15.53 -5.51 3.62
C MET A 99 -16.60 -6.58 3.44
N VAL A 100 -17.65 -6.31 2.66
CA VAL A 100 -18.71 -7.29 2.39
C VAL A 100 -18.15 -8.53 1.71
N LEU A 101 -17.31 -8.38 0.68
CA LEU A 101 -16.70 -9.50 -0.04
C LEU A 101 -15.78 -10.34 0.84
N TYR A 102 -15.03 -9.69 1.72
CA TYR A 102 -14.18 -10.38 2.68
C TYR A 102 -15.02 -11.19 3.69
N ILE A 103 -16.08 -10.58 4.25
CA ILE A 103 -16.99 -11.26 5.18
C ILE A 103 -17.64 -12.49 4.52
N ILE A 104 -18.10 -12.38 3.27
CA ILE A 104 -18.68 -13.50 2.52
C ILE A 104 -17.67 -14.64 2.38
N SER A 105 -16.41 -14.29 2.08
CA SER A 105 -15.33 -15.25 1.87
C SER A 105 -14.96 -16.00 3.16
N GLU A 106 -14.89 -15.28 4.29
CA GLU A 106 -14.71 -15.85 5.63
C GLU A 106 -15.85 -16.81 6.00
N ILE A 107 -17.11 -16.41 5.78
CA ILE A 107 -18.26 -17.27 6.08
C ILE A 107 -18.20 -18.56 5.25
N PHE A 108 -17.88 -18.45 3.96
CA PHE A 108 -17.81 -19.59 3.05
C PHE A 108 -16.76 -20.62 3.49
N GLU A 109 -15.55 -20.16 3.85
CA GLU A 109 -14.48 -21.05 4.30
C GLU A 109 -14.85 -21.79 5.59
N ASN A 110 -15.39 -21.05 6.56
CA ASN A 110 -15.70 -21.62 7.87
C ASN A 110 -16.81 -22.68 7.79
N ILE A 111 -17.77 -22.52 6.87
CA ILE A 111 -18.76 -23.55 6.54
C ILE A 111 -18.08 -24.79 5.92
N LEU A 112 -17.14 -24.59 5.00
CA LEU A 112 -16.54 -25.68 4.21
C LEU A 112 -15.55 -26.53 5.01
N ILE A 113 -14.84 -25.95 5.98
CA ILE A 113 -13.81 -26.65 6.79
C ILE A 113 -14.37 -27.13 8.14
N LEU A 114 -15.61 -26.74 8.52
CA LEU A 114 -16.26 -27.16 9.77
C LEU A 114 -15.38 -26.90 11.01
N LYS A 115 -14.51 -25.86 10.95
CA LYS A 115 -13.30 -25.84 11.78
C LYS A 115 -13.43 -25.07 13.10
N THR A 116 -14.42 -24.20 13.27
CA THR A 116 -14.45 -23.30 14.44
C THR A 116 -15.86 -22.77 14.76
N PRO A 117 -16.16 -22.47 16.03
CA PRO A 117 -17.39 -21.78 16.40
C PRO A 117 -17.37 -20.32 15.92
N PHE A 118 -18.49 -19.86 15.35
CA PHE A 118 -18.73 -18.52 14.78
C PHE A 118 -18.17 -17.35 15.62
N PHE A 119 -18.20 -17.46 16.95
CA PHE A 119 -17.76 -16.40 17.87
C PHE A 119 -16.24 -16.14 17.82
N ASN A 120 -15.42 -17.18 17.62
CA ASN A 120 -13.96 -17.04 17.53
C ASN A 120 -13.50 -16.47 16.18
N ILE A 121 -14.36 -16.55 15.16
CA ILE A 121 -14.14 -15.94 13.85
C ILE A 121 -14.31 -14.43 13.98
N LEU A 122 -15.48 -13.95 14.45
CA LEU A 122 -15.76 -12.52 14.56
C LEU A 122 -14.69 -11.71 15.34
N PHE A 123 -14.12 -12.31 16.39
CA PHE A 123 -13.15 -11.64 17.26
C PHE A 123 -11.72 -11.60 16.69
N ASN A 124 -11.24 -12.68 16.06
CA ASN A 124 -9.92 -12.69 15.42
C ASN A 124 -9.93 -11.99 14.05
N SER A 125 -11.07 -11.98 13.36
CA SER A 125 -11.19 -11.39 12.04
C SER A 125 -11.25 -9.87 12.04
N LEU A 126 -11.54 -9.15 13.13
CA LEU A 126 -11.77 -7.69 13.05
C LEU A 126 -10.56 -6.88 12.54
N PHE A 127 -9.36 -7.26 12.96
CA PHE A 127 -8.11 -6.64 12.50
C PHE A 127 -7.73 -7.11 11.09
N ASP A 128 -7.98 -8.39 10.80
CA ASP A 128 -7.73 -9.00 9.48
C ASP A 128 -8.73 -8.52 8.42
N ILE A 129 -9.99 -8.25 8.78
CA ILE A 129 -11.05 -7.68 7.92
C ILE A 129 -10.66 -6.26 7.51
N LEU A 130 -10.17 -5.44 8.44
CA LEU A 130 -9.74 -4.08 8.12
C LEU A 130 -8.49 -4.11 7.24
N GLY A 131 -7.48 -4.91 7.59
CA GLY A 131 -6.26 -5.06 6.79
C GLY A 131 -6.54 -5.62 5.39
N ALA A 132 -7.28 -6.72 5.30
CA ALA A 132 -7.62 -7.36 4.04
C ALA A 132 -8.62 -6.55 3.22
N GLY A 133 -9.60 -5.89 3.84
CA GLY A 133 -10.52 -4.99 3.16
C GLY A 133 -9.80 -3.79 2.53
N ILE A 134 -8.83 -3.21 3.24
CA ILE A 134 -7.97 -2.14 2.68
C ILE A 134 -7.11 -2.69 1.54
N ILE A 135 -6.47 -3.85 1.74
CA ILE A 135 -5.65 -4.49 0.70
C ILE A 135 -6.52 -4.70 -0.52
N LEU A 136 -7.63 -5.43 -0.44
CA LEU A 136 -8.54 -5.82 -1.51
C LEU A 136 -9.14 -4.64 -2.30
N VAL A 137 -9.15 -3.45 -1.71
CA VAL A 137 -9.59 -2.22 -2.38
C VAL A 137 -8.51 -1.58 -3.24
N LEU A 138 -7.21 -1.76 -2.97
CA LEU A 138 -6.19 -1.05 -3.74
C LEU A 138 -6.17 -1.44 -5.23
N PRO A 139 -6.08 -0.46 -6.15
CA PRO A 139 -6.14 -0.71 -7.60
C PRO A 139 -4.98 -1.55 -8.16
N PHE A 140 -3.94 -1.81 -7.36
CA PHE A 140 -2.71 -2.51 -7.76
C PHE A 140 -2.61 -3.95 -7.21
N ASN A 141 -3.70 -4.46 -6.62
CA ASN A 141 -3.69 -5.73 -5.88
C ASN A 141 -3.18 -6.93 -6.67
N MET A 142 -3.58 -7.09 -7.93
CA MET A 142 -3.20 -8.31 -8.65
C MET A 142 -1.71 -8.38 -8.99
N THR A 143 -1.05 -7.24 -9.23
CA THR A 143 0.35 -7.22 -9.69
C THR A 143 1.36 -7.34 -8.55
N ILE A 144 1.00 -6.90 -7.34
CA ILE A 144 1.89 -6.89 -6.17
C ILE A 144 1.66 -8.12 -5.27
N ILE A 145 0.42 -8.61 -5.13
CA ILE A 145 0.11 -9.68 -4.19
C ILE A 145 0.68 -11.03 -4.65
N LEU A 146 0.64 -11.34 -5.95
CA LEU A 146 1.19 -12.60 -6.50
C LEU A 146 2.69 -12.79 -6.19
N PRO A 147 3.59 -11.84 -6.52
CA PRO A 147 4.99 -11.98 -6.17
C PRO A 147 5.20 -11.95 -4.65
N PHE A 148 4.44 -11.15 -3.91
CA PHE A 148 4.54 -11.09 -2.44
C PHE A 148 4.15 -12.40 -1.76
N SER A 149 3.05 -13.04 -2.17
CA SER A 149 2.59 -14.31 -1.62
C SER A 149 3.57 -15.44 -1.93
N ILE A 150 4.18 -15.42 -3.12
CA ILE A 150 5.25 -16.36 -3.50
C ILE A 150 6.50 -16.14 -2.63
N ILE A 151 6.91 -14.89 -2.39
CA ILE A 151 8.04 -14.57 -1.51
C ILE A 151 7.77 -15.04 -0.08
N VAL A 152 6.58 -14.77 0.46
CA VAL A 152 6.18 -15.23 1.80
C VAL A 152 6.17 -16.75 1.89
N MET A 153 5.70 -17.45 0.84
CA MET A 153 5.75 -18.90 0.75
C MET A 153 7.20 -19.43 0.80
N ILE A 154 8.10 -18.83 0.01
CA ILE A 154 9.53 -19.17 0.02
C ILE A 154 10.11 -18.95 1.42
N LEU A 155 9.79 -17.81 2.05
CA LEU A 155 10.29 -17.47 3.38
C LEU A 155 9.81 -18.48 4.45
N LYS A 156 8.52 -18.83 4.45
CA LYS A 156 7.95 -19.82 5.39
C LYS A 156 8.51 -21.22 5.17
N ASN A 157 8.79 -21.60 3.93
CA ASN A 157 9.47 -22.85 3.60
C ASN A 157 10.90 -22.88 4.12
N VAL A 158 11.63 -21.78 3.98
CA VAL A 158 13.00 -21.63 4.52
C VAL A 158 13.00 -21.65 6.06
N LEU A 159 11.95 -21.14 6.70
CA LEU A 159 11.77 -21.12 8.16
C LEU A 159 11.29 -22.46 8.75
N GLY A 160 11.18 -23.52 7.95
CA GLY A 160 10.96 -24.88 8.46
C GLY A 160 9.54 -25.17 8.96
N THR A 161 8.52 -24.47 8.45
CA THR A 161 7.11 -24.81 8.68
C THR A 161 6.55 -25.61 7.49
N PRO A 162 6.67 -26.96 7.44
CA PRO A 162 6.20 -27.74 6.31
C PRO A 162 4.68 -27.96 6.36
N ASN A 163 4.06 -27.89 5.18
CA ASN A 163 2.80 -28.58 4.80
C ASN A 163 1.43 -27.89 4.93
N TYR A 164 1.31 -26.59 4.66
CA TYR A 164 0.01 -26.00 4.29
C TYR A 164 0.09 -25.09 3.05
N LEU A 165 0.90 -25.42 2.04
CA LEU A 165 1.43 -24.39 1.13
C LEU A 165 0.52 -24.04 -0.05
N LEU A 166 -0.20 -25.01 -0.64
CA LEU A 166 -0.95 -24.75 -1.87
C LEU A 166 -2.42 -24.41 -1.62
N ALA A 167 -3.07 -25.10 -0.69
CA ALA A 167 -4.51 -24.89 -0.42
C ALA A 167 -4.87 -23.46 0.02
N PRO A 168 -4.20 -22.83 1.01
CA PRO A 168 -4.48 -21.44 1.37
C PRO A 168 -4.05 -20.46 0.26
N LEU A 169 -2.99 -20.74 -0.51
CA LEU A 169 -2.62 -19.88 -1.65
C LEU A 169 -3.67 -19.89 -2.76
N ILE A 170 -4.18 -21.07 -3.13
CA ILE A 170 -5.24 -21.21 -4.14
C ILE A 170 -6.51 -20.50 -3.66
N LYS A 171 -6.84 -20.65 -2.37
CA LYS A 171 -7.98 -19.97 -1.73
C LYS A 171 -7.82 -18.45 -1.77
N ASP A 172 -6.72 -17.92 -1.26
CA ASP A 172 -6.47 -16.47 -1.21
C ASP A 172 -6.50 -15.88 -2.62
N TYR A 173 -5.91 -16.58 -3.59
CA TYR A 173 -5.94 -16.19 -4.99
C TYR A 173 -7.36 -16.21 -5.58
N ALA A 174 -8.15 -17.24 -5.28
CA ALA A 174 -9.54 -17.33 -5.74
C ALA A 174 -10.40 -16.19 -5.18
N ILE A 175 -10.26 -15.88 -3.89
CA ILE A 175 -10.98 -14.78 -3.22
C ILE A 175 -10.59 -13.43 -3.81
N ILE A 176 -9.28 -13.19 -3.97
CA ILE A 176 -8.77 -11.95 -4.56
C ILE A 176 -9.24 -11.82 -6.01
N SER A 177 -9.25 -12.91 -6.78
CA SER A 177 -9.73 -12.91 -8.17
C SER A 177 -11.22 -12.59 -8.26
N LEU A 178 -12.04 -13.24 -7.44
CA LEU A 178 -13.49 -12.99 -7.40
C LEU A 178 -13.81 -11.55 -7.01
N SER A 179 -13.04 -11.00 -6.08
CA SER A 179 -13.19 -9.62 -5.65
C SER A 179 -12.76 -8.63 -6.72
N ASN A 180 -11.67 -8.91 -7.44
CA ASN A 180 -11.22 -8.09 -8.55
C ASN A 180 -12.21 -8.11 -9.72
N ILE A 181 -12.90 -9.21 -9.99
CA ILE A 181 -13.95 -9.22 -11.02
C ILE A 181 -15.02 -8.14 -10.74
N LEU A 182 -15.34 -7.90 -9.47
CA LEU A 182 -16.34 -6.90 -9.07
C LEU A 182 -15.75 -5.48 -8.96
N LEU A 183 -14.54 -5.33 -8.43
CA LEU A 183 -13.92 -4.02 -8.19
C LEU A 183 -13.14 -3.48 -9.39
N LEU A 184 -12.69 -4.31 -10.33
CA LEU A 184 -11.95 -3.86 -11.50
C LEU A 184 -12.77 -2.90 -12.38
N PRO A 185 -14.04 -3.18 -12.75
CA PRO A 185 -14.84 -2.25 -13.55
C PRO A 185 -14.98 -0.88 -12.86
N PHE A 186 -15.12 -0.87 -11.54
CA PHE A 186 -15.13 0.35 -10.73
C PHE A 186 -13.82 1.13 -10.88
N TRP A 187 -12.67 0.47 -10.72
CA TRP A 187 -11.36 1.09 -10.90
C TRP A 187 -11.12 1.62 -12.30
N GLN A 188 -11.54 0.90 -13.35
CA GLN A 188 -11.43 1.37 -14.74
C GLN A 188 -12.30 2.60 -15.01
N THR A 189 -13.48 2.68 -14.38
CA THR A 189 -14.35 3.85 -14.48
C THR A 189 -13.71 5.08 -13.85
N ILE A 190 -13.13 4.94 -12.66
CA ILE A 190 -12.42 6.04 -11.97
C ILE A 190 -11.20 6.51 -12.78
N LYS A 191 -10.42 5.57 -13.34
CA LYS A 191 -9.31 5.84 -14.26
C LYS A 191 -9.77 6.75 -15.40
N ALA A 192 -10.81 6.34 -16.13
CA ALA A 192 -11.34 7.09 -17.26
C ALA A 192 -11.81 8.49 -16.87
N ILE A 193 -12.59 8.62 -15.78
CA ILE A 193 -13.08 9.90 -15.29
C ILE A 193 -11.93 10.86 -14.98
N ILE A 194 -10.89 10.39 -14.27
CA ILE A 194 -9.73 11.21 -13.92
C ILE A 194 -9.00 11.69 -15.17
N TYR A 195 -8.79 10.81 -16.15
CA TYR A 195 -8.12 11.17 -17.39
C TYR A 195 -8.90 12.22 -18.18
N TYR A 196 -10.21 12.03 -18.37
CA TYR A 196 -11.03 13.00 -19.08
C TYR A 196 -11.14 14.33 -18.33
N ASP A 197 -11.33 14.35 -17.00
CA ASP A 197 -11.38 15.61 -16.23
C ASP A 197 -10.08 16.42 -16.38
N ILE A 198 -8.92 15.78 -16.28
CA ILE A 198 -7.62 16.47 -16.40
C ILE A 198 -7.39 16.92 -17.84
N ARG A 199 -7.68 16.05 -18.81
CA ARG A 199 -7.48 16.35 -20.22
C ARG A 199 -8.33 17.54 -20.66
N THR A 200 -9.63 17.55 -20.35
CA THR A 200 -10.54 18.66 -20.66
C THR A 200 -10.04 19.99 -20.09
N ARG A 201 -9.55 19.99 -18.84
CA ARG A 201 -9.00 21.20 -18.20
C ARG A 201 -7.70 21.69 -18.82
N ARG A 202 -6.85 20.77 -19.27
CA ARG A 202 -5.52 21.08 -19.79
C ARG A 202 -5.56 21.49 -21.25
N GLU A 203 -6.44 20.86 -22.02
CA GLU A 203 -6.66 21.15 -23.44
C GLU A 203 -7.70 22.27 -23.64
N GLY A 204 -8.37 22.72 -22.58
CA GLY A 204 -9.36 23.80 -22.65
C GLY A 204 -10.57 23.41 -23.51
N MET A 205 -10.95 22.14 -23.56
CA MET A 205 -12.12 21.68 -24.32
C MET A 205 -13.47 22.07 -23.68
N ASP A 206 -13.45 22.78 -22.55
CA ASP A 206 -14.64 23.26 -21.82
C ASP A 206 -15.17 24.61 -22.34
N ILE A 207 -14.62 25.14 -23.45
CA ILE A 207 -14.92 26.49 -23.96
C ILE A 207 -15.41 26.53 -25.43
N GLN A 208 -15.97 25.44 -25.97
CA GLN A 208 -16.60 25.44 -27.30
C GLN A 208 -18.07 25.04 -27.25
#